data_AF-A0A5N9AW97-F1
#
_entry.id   AF-A0A5N9AW97-F1
#
_cell.length_a   1.000
_cell.length_b   1.000
_cell.length_c   1.000
_cell.angle_alpha   90.00
_cell.angle_beta   90.00
_cell.angle_gamma   90.00
#
_symmetry.space_group_name_H-M   'P 1'
#
loop_
_entity.id
_entity.type
_entity.pdbx_description
1 polymer ?
#
loop_
_entity_poly.entity_id
_entity_poly.type
_entity_poly.pdbx_seq_one_letter_code
_entity_poly.pdbx_strand_id
1 'polypeptide(L)'
;MAPEIIENVVKAYLGNDDSPDISNPIHSTEVAKAYGFDGPLVGGVTVWGWATETILEALGNSWLSNGWAEYSFRQPTFPGDILKVRATRDPDSPWKSWTVDMVNQADVVSVTGKIGLGAAPWSSDFVRPVNMEPSVVNHKGNLSLETVETGLDWCAMQGEFTEEVLTEFTTTKQLTNNPLFVGGPTNDDPIAHPSWTAGWAEQLMRHNFDVPSSMHTRSRIQHHAVIPSGTNVIGGAHIVEAYERKAHHFVHFDVLLQDGLARDIAQLSHWTIFKIATSEERANVS
;
A
#
# COMPACT_ATOMS: atom_id res chain seq x y z
N MET A 1 32.79 -9.52 -0.69
CA MET A 1 32.41 -8.69 -1.85
C MET A 1 31.53 -7.57 -1.33
N ALA A 2 31.60 -6.37 -1.92
CA ALA A 2 30.67 -5.30 -1.55
C ALA A 2 29.23 -5.73 -1.87
N PRO A 3 28.23 -5.36 -1.05
CA PRO A 3 26.85 -5.69 -1.34
C PRO A 3 26.41 -5.00 -2.64
N GLU A 4 25.61 -5.69 -3.43
CA GLU A 4 24.99 -5.14 -4.64
C GLU A 4 23.94 -4.10 -4.24
N ILE A 5 24.01 -2.90 -4.82
CA ILE A 5 23.16 -1.76 -4.44
C ILE A 5 22.59 -1.12 -5.71
N ILE A 6 21.28 -0.89 -5.71
CA ILE A 6 20.55 -0.05 -6.67
C ILE A 6 20.02 1.17 -5.92
N GLU A 7 20.14 2.36 -6.50
CA GLU A 7 19.66 3.60 -5.88
C GLU A 7 19.02 4.54 -6.92
N ASN A 8 17.82 5.02 -6.61
CA ASN A 8 17.13 6.06 -7.34
C ASN A 8 16.74 7.21 -6.40
N VAL A 9 16.42 8.37 -6.98
CA VAL A 9 15.99 9.55 -6.21
C VAL A 9 14.63 10.00 -6.71
N VAL A 10 13.72 10.28 -5.77
CA VAL A 10 12.41 10.87 -6.04
C VAL A 10 12.23 12.14 -5.22
N LYS A 11 11.70 13.18 -5.84
CA LYS A 11 11.19 14.35 -5.12
C LYS A 11 9.72 14.10 -4.80
N ALA A 12 9.38 14.08 -3.53
CA ALA A 12 8.03 13.84 -3.07
C ALA A 12 7.09 14.96 -3.54
N TYR A 13 5.88 14.57 -3.92
CA TYR A 13 4.81 15.46 -4.37
C TYR A 13 3.47 14.98 -3.81
N LEU A 14 2.49 15.89 -3.78
CA LEU A 14 1.10 15.58 -3.48
C LEU A 14 0.33 15.48 -4.79
N GLY A 15 -0.22 14.30 -5.08
CA GLY A 15 -1.01 14.07 -6.30
C GLY A 15 -2.48 14.48 -6.18
N ASN A 16 -2.95 14.74 -4.95
CA ASN A 16 -4.30 15.20 -4.64
C ASN A 16 -4.31 16.68 -4.25
N ASP A 17 -5.49 17.29 -4.32
CA ASP A 17 -5.71 18.62 -3.78
C ASP A 17 -5.42 18.66 -2.27
N ASP A 18 -4.77 19.73 -1.84
CA ASP A 18 -4.62 20.05 -0.42
C ASP A 18 -5.94 20.64 0.10
N SER A 19 -6.89 19.75 0.41
CA SER A 19 -8.24 20.09 0.84
C SER A 19 -8.72 19.16 1.96
N PRO A 20 -9.41 19.66 3.00
CA PRO A 20 -9.97 18.82 4.06
C PRO A 20 -11.16 17.97 3.59
N ASP A 21 -11.69 18.21 2.38
CA ASP A 21 -12.87 17.52 1.85
C ASP A 21 -12.51 16.27 1.01
N ILE A 22 -11.23 15.91 0.93
CA ILE A 22 -10.78 14.68 0.24
C ILE A 22 -11.16 13.43 1.05
N SER A 23 -11.18 12.27 0.38
CA SER A 23 -11.60 11.00 0.97
C SER A 23 -10.80 10.55 2.21
N ASN A 24 -9.53 10.95 2.31
CA ASN A 24 -8.70 10.73 3.49
C ASN A 24 -8.01 12.05 3.88
N PRO A 25 -8.66 12.88 4.71
CA PRO A 25 -8.30 14.28 4.89
C PRO A 25 -7.05 14.48 5.73
N ILE A 26 -6.51 13.42 6.38
CA ILE A 26 -5.18 13.47 7.01
C ILE A 26 -4.05 13.87 6.03
N HIS A 27 -4.30 13.77 4.72
CA HIS A 27 -3.39 14.22 3.66
C HIS A 27 -3.55 15.71 3.30
N SER A 28 -4.41 16.44 4.00
CA SER A 28 -4.53 17.90 3.91
C SER A 28 -3.73 18.60 4.99
N THR A 29 -3.24 19.80 4.70
CA THR A 29 -2.46 20.63 5.64
C THR A 29 -3.26 20.94 6.89
N GLU A 30 -4.55 21.28 6.75
CA GLU A 30 -5.42 21.66 7.86
C GLU A 30 -5.55 20.52 8.87
N VAL A 31 -5.96 19.34 8.40
CA VAL A 31 -6.21 18.18 9.27
C VAL A 31 -4.90 17.59 9.79
N ALA A 32 -3.85 17.52 8.96
CA ALA A 32 -2.54 17.05 9.42
C ALA A 32 -2.00 17.89 10.60
N LYS A 33 -2.13 19.23 10.52
CA LYS A 33 -1.75 20.12 11.62
C LYS A 33 -2.56 19.90 12.88
N ALA A 34 -3.86 19.61 12.77
CA ALA A 34 -4.70 19.28 13.93
C ALA A 34 -4.20 18.03 14.70
N TYR A 35 -3.54 17.10 14.00
CA TYR A 35 -2.90 15.92 14.59
C TYR A 35 -1.42 16.12 14.98
N GLY A 36 -0.87 17.33 14.79
CA GLY A 36 0.48 17.71 15.18
C GLY A 36 1.56 17.43 14.12
N PHE A 37 1.19 17.29 12.84
CA PHE A 37 2.15 17.21 11.74
C PHE A 37 2.47 18.61 11.16
N ASP A 38 3.67 18.77 10.61
CA ASP A 38 4.15 20.06 10.11
C ASP A 38 3.50 20.52 8.80
N GLY A 39 2.88 19.60 8.06
CA GLY A 39 2.28 19.84 6.74
C GLY A 39 1.49 18.64 6.22
N PRO A 40 1.02 18.67 4.96
CA PRO A 40 0.23 17.60 4.38
C PRO A 40 1.11 16.36 4.20
N LEU A 41 0.56 15.20 4.58
CA LEU A 41 1.27 13.93 4.46
C LEU A 41 1.02 13.31 3.09
N VAL A 42 2.07 12.79 2.43
CA VAL A 42 1.87 11.96 1.23
C VAL A 42 1.33 10.58 1.65
N GLY A 43 0.34 10.06 0.92
CA GLY A 43 -0.23 8.73 1.17
C GLY A 43 0.79 7.61 1.09
N GLY A 44 0.77 6.69 2.06
CA GLY A 44 1.76 5.61 2.16
C GLY A 44 1.84 4.73 0.91
N VAL A 45 0.70 4.40 0.31
CA VAL A 45 0.63 3.65 -0.96
C VAL A 45 1.35 4.38 -2.10
N THR A 46 1.22 5.72 -2.15
CA THR A 46 1.93 6.54 -3.13
C THR A 46 3.43 6.53 -2.88
N VAL A 47 3.86 6.72 -1.63
CA VAL A 47 5.27 6.70 -1.23
C VAL A 47 5.91 5.35 -1.56
N TRP A 48 5.26 4.23 -1.22
CA TRP A 48 5.74 2.90 -1.58
C TRP A 48 5.81 2.69 -3.10
N GLY A 49 4.85 3.26 -3.84
CA GLY A 49 4.83 3.21 -5.29
C GLY A 49 6.10 3.77 -5.94
N TRP A 50 6.70 4.82 -5.37
CA TRP A 50 7.96 5.37 -5.89
C TRP A 50 9.16 4.43 -5.76
N ALA A 51 9.06 3.36 -4.96
CA ALA A 51 10.11 2.34 -4.90
C ALA A 51 10.12 1.40 -6.12
N THR A 52 9.05 1.39 -6.94
CA THR A 52 8.84 0.42 -8.01
C THR A 52 10.00 0.32 -8.98
N GLU A 53 10.50 1.43 -9.53
CA GLU A 53 11.62 1.41 -10.49
C GLU A 53 12.89 0.78 -9.87
N THR A 54 13.20 1.14 -8.62
CA THR A 54 14.36 0.58 -7.89
C THR A 54 14.21 -0.93 -7.68
N ILE A 55 12.99 -1.39 -7.40
CA ILE A 55 12.70 -2.81 -7.21
C ILE A 55 12.80 -3.57 -8.54
N LEU A 56 12.29 -2.98 -9.64
CA LEU A 56 12.36 -3.57 -10.98
C LEU A 56 13.81 -3.67 -11.47
N GLU A 57 14.65 -2.68 -11.18
CA GLU A 57 16.09 -2.75 -11.46
C GLU A 57 16.80 -3.86 -10.65
N ALA A 58 16.39 -4.08 -9.39
CA ALA A 58 17.01 -5.07 -8.50
C ALA A 58 16.55 -6.52 -8.79
N LEU A 59 15.27 -6.74 -9.13
CA LEU A 59 14.66 -8.07 -9.25
C LEU A 59 14.12 -8.40 -10.66
N GLY A 60 14.05 -7.42 -11.55
CA GLY A 60 13.44 -7.55 -12.86
C GLY A 60 11.91 -7.61 -12.83
N ASN A 61 11.30 -7.53 -14.03
CA ASN A 61 9.85 -7.45 -14.21
C ASN A 61 9.08 -8.65 -13.64
N SER A 62 9.73 -9.80 -13.48
CA SER A 62 9.10 -11.00 -12.88
C SER A 62 8.65 -10.79 -11.43
N TRP A 63 9.16 -9.77 -10.75
CA TRP A 63 8.69 -9.40 -9.42
C TRP A 63 7.20 -9.03 -9.39
N LEU A 64 6.68 -8.45 -10.48
CA LEU A 64 5.27 -8.06 -10.57
C LEU A 64 4.31 -9.25 -10.66
N SER A 65 4.78 -10.44 -11.08
CA SER A 65 3.97 -11.65 -11.20
C SER A 65 4.36 -12.76 -10.23
N ASN A 66 5.56 -12.74 -9.67
CA ASN A 66 6.08 -13.81 -8.82
C ASN A 66 7.06 -13.24 -7.78
N GLY A 67 6.76 -12.06 -7.26
CA GLY A 67 7.56 -11.40 -6.25
C GLY A 67 6.80 -11.15 -4.96
N TRP A 68 7.50 -10.65 -3.97
CA TRP A 68 6.91 -10.23 -2.71
C TRP A 68 7.57 -8.96 -2.18
N ALA A 69 6.85 -8.27 -1.30
CA ALA A 69 7.33 -7.13 -0.56
C ALA A 69 6.81 -7.14 0.88
N GLU A 70 7.64 -6.71 1.82
CA GLU A 70 7.25 -6.36 3.18
C GLU A 70 7.83 -4.96 3.46
N TYR A 71 7.01 -4.02 3.91
CA TYR A 71 7.48 -2.66 4.18
C TYR A 71 6.74 -2.02 5.34
N SER A 72 7.40 -1.09 6.02
CA SER A 72 6.87 -0.31 7.14
C SER A 72 7.21 1.17 6.99
N PHE A 73 6.23 2.02 7.25
CA PHE A 73 6.41 3.47 7.31
C PHE A 73 6.90 3.86 8.71
N ARG A 74 8.05 4.51 8.77
CA ARG A 74 8.73 4.92 10.00
C ARG A 74 8.52 6.38 10.30
N GLN A 75 8.49 7.22 9.26
CA GLN A 75 8.26 8.66 9.35
C GLN A 75 7.34 9.09 8.21
N PRO A 76 6.50 10.11 8.42
CA PRO A 76 5.73 10.71 7.33
C PRO A 76 6.66 11.29 6.26
N THR A 77 6.15 11.34 5.03
CA THR A 77 6.81 12.00 3.90
C THR A 77 6.00 13.23 3.53
N PHE A 78 6.68 14.35 3.32
CA PHE A 78 6.06 15.63 2.98
C PHE A 78 6.36 16.01 1.52
N PRO A 79 5.47 16.75 0.85
CA PRO A 79 5.78 17.31 -0.47
C PRO A 79 7.06 18.15 -0.43
N GLY A 80 7.95 17.91 -1.40
CA GLY A 80 9.25 18.57 -1.48
C GLY A 80 10.41 17.79 -0.85
N ASP A 81 10.14 16.76 -0.03
CA ASP A 81 11.19 15.85 0.45
C ASP A 81 11.94 15.22 -0.72
N ILE A 82 13.25 15.04 -0.57
CA ILE A 82 14.08 14.33 -1.53
C ILE A 82 14.38 12.96 -0.92
N LEU A 83 13.74 11.92 -1.44
CA LEU A 83 13.93 10.55 -0.97
C LEU A 83 14.93 9.83 -1.87
N LYS A 84 15.99 9.29 -1.26
CA LYS A 84 16.85 8.26 -1.86
C LYS A 84 16.20 6.90 -1.60
N VAL A 85 15.79 6.22 -2.66
CA VAL A 85 15.29 4.85 -2.61
C VAL A 85 16.45 3.93 -2.89
N ARG A 86 16.85 3.13 -1.90
CA ARG A 86 18.00 2.23 -2.00
C ARG A 86 17.57 0.79 -1.81
N ALA A 87 17.80 -0.05 -2.81
CA ALA A 87 17.73 -1.50 -2.68
C ALA A 87 19.13 -2.06 -2.44
N THR A 88 19.32 -2.84 -1.38
CA THR A 88 20.61 -3.51 -1.08
C THR A 88 20.40 -5.01 -0.99
N ARG A 89 21.18 -5.77 -1.76
CA ARG A 89 21.07 -7.23 -1.77
C ARG A 89 21.59 -7.81 -0.46
N ASP A 90 20.81 -8.72 0.13
CA ASP A 90 21.23 -9.48 1.29
C ASP A 90 21.94 -10.78 0.82
N PRO A 91 23.28 -10.88 0.91
CA PRO A 91 24.02 -12.03 0.42
C PRO A 91 23.80 -13.28 1.29
N ASP A 92 23.39 -13.09 2.55
CA ASP A 92 23.24 -14.15 3.54
C ASP A 92 21.78 -14.61 3.66
N SER A 93 20.85 -13.92 2.99
CA SER A 93 19.45 -14.32 2.94
C SER A 93 19.26 -15.62 2.17
N PRO A 94 18.65 -16.66 2.76
CA PRO A 94 18.32 -17.90 2.06
C PRO A 94 17.32 -17.68 0.92
N TRP A 95 16.60 -16.56 0.94
CA TRP A 95 15.60 -16.18 -0.04
C TRP A 95 16.15 -15.22 -1.11
N LYS A 96 17.46 -14.94 -1.11
CA LYS A 96 18.11 -13.97 -1.99
C LYS A 96 17.38 -12.61 -2.01
N SER A 97 16.86 -12.22 -0.85
CA SER A 97 16.07 -11.01 -0.69
C SER A 97 16.94 -9.75 -0.80
N TRP A 98 16.29 -8.62 -1.01
CA TRP A 98 16.89 -7.30 -0.88
C TRP A 98 16.21 -6.53 0.24
N THR A 99 16.95 -5.66 0.92
CA THR A 99 16.35 -4.60 1.72
C THR A 99 16.04 -3.40 0.83
N VAL A 100 14.98 -2.66 1.15
CA VAL A 100 14.63 -1.40 0.47
C VAL A 100 14.42 -0.34 1.54
N ASP A 101 15.20 0.73 1.50
CA ASP A 101 15.05 1.88 2.39
C ASP A 101 14.80 3.14 1.58
N MET A 102 13.86 3.97 2.04
CA MET A 102 13.62 5.31 1.51
C MET A 102 14.08 6.33 2.55
N VAL A 103 15.17 7.05 2.23
CA VAL A 103 15.87 7.95 3.15
C VAL A 103 15.74 9.38 2.66
N ASN A 104 15.27 10.29 3.52
CA ASN A 104 15.10 11.69 3.15
C ASN A 104 16.42 12.48 3.15
N GLN A 105 16.35 13.77 2.78
CA GLN A 105 17.48 14.69 2.72
C GLN A 105 18.18 14.96 4.07
N ALA A 106 17.54 14.60 5.19
CA ALA A 106 18.10 14.71 6.54
C ALA A 106 18.66 13.38 7.06
N ASP A 107 18.86 12.40 6.17
CA ASP A 107 19.32 11.03 6.47
C ASP A 107 18.38 10.26 7.43
N VAL A 108 17.09 10.62 7.44
CA VAL A 108 16.05 9.92 8.20
C VAL A 108 15.37 8.88 7.31
N VAL A 109 15.25 7.65 7.82
CA VAL A 109 14.56 6.56 7.13
C VAL A 109 13.04 6.76 7.26
N SER A 110 12.37 7.05 6.15
CA SER A 110 10.91 7.20 6.08
C SER A 110 10.21 5.86 5.85
N VAL A 111 10.79 4.99 5.02
CA VAL A 111 10.28 3.65 4.72
C VAL A 111 11.42 2.65 4.79
N THR A 112 11.14 1.48 5.35
CA THR A 112 12.07 0.34 5.34
C THR A 112 11.31 -0.93 4.97
N GLY A 113 11.95 -1.82 4.23
CA GLY A 113 11.31 -3.02 3.75
C GLY A 113 12.27 -4.08 3.23
N LYS A 114 11.68 -5.19 2.80
CA LYS A 114 12.34 -6.31 2.14
C LYS A 114 11.54 -6.74 0.93
N ILE A 115 12.23 -7.19 -0.10
CA ILE A 115 11.65 -7.69 -1.35
C ILE A 115 12.35 -8.98 -1.77
N GLY A 116 11.67 -9.78 -2.59
CA GLY A 116 12.27 -10.96 -3.19
C GLY A 116 11.39 -11.57 -4.28
N LEU A 117 11.89 -12.64 -4.87
CA LEU A 117 11.18 -13.45 -5.88
C LEU A 117 10.70 -14.78 -5.26
N GLY A 118 9.71 -15.38 -5.91
CA GLY A 118 9.06 -16.61 -5.46
C GLY A 118 8.08 -16.37 -4.31
N ALA A 119 7.91 -17.42 -3.49
CA ALA A 119 7.08 -17.34 -2.29
C ALA A 119 7.80 -16.57 -1.18
N ALA A 120 7.09 -15.62 -0.57
CA ALA A 120 7.56 -14.92 0.61
C ALA A 120 7.75 -15.88 1.79
N PRO A 121 8.69 -15.62 2.71
CA PRO A 121 8.90 -16.48 3.88
C PRO A 121 7.68 -16.60 4.81
N TRP A 122 6.76 -15.64 4.72
CA TRP A 122 5.53 -15.53 5.51
C TRP A 122 4.27 -15.78 4.66
N SER A 123 4.39 -16.27 3.41
CA SER A 123 3.22 -16.42 2.53
C SER A 123 2.18 -17.42 3.07
N SER A 124 2.60 -18.35 3.93
CA SER A 124 1.70 -19.28 4.63
C SER A 124 0.93 -18.66 5.80
N ASP A 125 1.31 -17.44 6.23
CA ASP A 125 0.70 -16.77 7.39
C ASP A 125 -0.65 -16.14 7.04
N PHE A 126 -0.93 -15.92 5.74
CA PHE A 126 -2.16 -15.29 5.29
C PHE A 126 -3.40 -16.13 5.64
N VAL A 127 -4.38 -15.48 6.25
CA VAL A 127 -5.75 -16.00 6.32
C VAL A 127 -6.47 -15.61 5.04
N ARG A 128 -6.86 -16.62 4.26
CA ARG A 128 -7.57 -16.41 3.00
C ARG A 128 -9.06 -16.18 3.30
N PRO A 129 -9.66 -15.05 2.89
CA PRO A 129 -11.09 -14.85 3.03
C PRO A 129 -11.85 -15.89 2.19
N VAL A 130 -12.96 -16.37 2.73
CA VAL A 130 -13.89 -17.31 2.10
C VAL A 130 -14.99 -16.55 1.37
N ASN A 131 -15.44 -15.42 1.92
CA ASN A 131 -16.41 -14.54 1.27
C ASN A 131 -15.76 -13.73 0.14
N MET A 132 -15.84 -14.25 -1.08
CA MET A 132 -15.34 -13.61 -2.30
C MET A 132 -16.47 -13.19 -3.25
N GLU A 133 -17.73 -13.23 -2.82
CA GLU A 133 -18.86 -12.78 -3.63
C GLU A 133 -19.05 -11.26 -3.50
N PRO A 134 -18.83 -10.47 -4.57
CA PRO A 134 -18.92 -9.02 -4.48
C PRO A 134 -20.35 -8.58 -4.12
N SER A 135 -20.47 -7.69 -3.13
CA SER A 135 -21.76 -7.14 -2.72
C SER A 135 -21.66 -5.69 -2.28
N VAL A 136 -22.79 -4.98 -2.36
CA VAL A 136 -22.88 -3.57 -1.95
C VAL A 136 -23.20 -3.49 -0.46
N VAL A 137 -22.40 -2.71 0.27
CA VAL A 137 -22.66 -2.38 1.68
C VAL A 137 -23.54 -1.12 1.73
N ASN A 138 -24.85 -1.32 1.95
CA ASN A 138 -25.84 -0.23 1.91
C ASN A 138 -25.75 0.74 3.11
N HIS A 139 -25.31 0.25 4.27
CA HIS A 139 -25.13 1.05 5.49
C HIS A 139 -23.79 0.70 6.11
N LYS A 140 -22.80 1.57 5.92
CA LYS A 140 -21.48 1.42 6.53
C LYS A 140 -21.57 1.86 7.98
N GLY A 141 -21.02 1.04 8.88
CA GLY A 141 -20.79 1.43 10.27
C GLY A 141 -19.43 2.10 10.40
N ASN A 142 -19.21 2.81 11.51
CA ASN A 142 -17.86 3.22 11.88
C ASN A 142 -17.04 2.00 12.28
N LEU A 143 -15.77 1.95 11.88
CA LEU A 143 -14.83 0.98 12.43
C LEU A 143 -14.41 1.43 13.84
N SER A 144 -14.69 0.62 14.86
CA SER A 144 -14.34 0.92 16.27
C SER A 144 -13.83 -0.33 16.98
N LEU A 145 -13.01 -0.16 18.03
CA LEU A 145 -12.54 -1.30 18.84
C LEU A 145 -13.67 -1.95 19.66
N GLU A 146 -14.78 -1.25 19.86
CA GLU A 146 -15.92 -1.74 20.66
C GLU A 146 -16.81 -2.67 19.84
N THR A 147 -16.89 -2.46 18.52
CA THR A 147 -17.83 -3.15 17.63
C THR A 147 -17.14 -3.99 16.55
N VAL A 148 -15.82 -3.90 16.38
CA VAL A 148 -15.10 -4.69 15.39
C VAL A 148 -15.08 -6.16 15.78
N GLU A 149 -15.53 -7.02 14.87
CA GLU A 149 -15.52 -8.48 15.04
C GLU A 149 -14.33 -9.07 14.28
N THR A 150 -13.29 -9.49 15.01
CA THR A 150 -12.12 -10.16 14.43
C THR A 150 -12.44 -11.62 14.05
N GLY A 151 -11.73 -12.16 13.06
CA GLY A 151 -11.93 -13.53 12.57
C GLY A 151 -13.08 -13.68 11.58
N LEU A 152 -13.63 -12.57 11.08
CA LEU A 152 -14.67 -12.54 10.07
C LEU A 152 -14.17 -11.94 8.76
N ASP A 153 -14.82 -12.36 7.68
CA ASP A 153 -14.62 -11.78 6.36
C ASP A 153 -15.47 -10.53 6.18
N TRP A 154 -14.92 -9.56 5.46
CA TRP A 154 -15.65 -8.40 4.96
C TRP A 154 -16.48 -8.74 3.73
N CYS A 155 -17.41 -7.85 3.36
CA CYS A 155 -18.03 -7.92 2.06
C CYS A 155 -16.97 -7.68 0.98
N ALA A 156 -16.88 -8.61 0.03
CA ALA A 156 -16.00 -8.47 -1.11
C ALA A 156 -16.45 -7.32 -2.01
N MET A 157 -15.48 -6.75 -2.72
CA MET A 157 -15.66 -5.66 -3.68
C MET A 157 -15.13 -6.09 -5.04
N GLN A 158 -15.80 -5.70 -6.11
CA GLN A 158 -15.29 -5.80 -7.47
C GLN A 158 -14.89 -4.42 -7.98
N GLY A 159 -13.77 -4.35 -8.70
CA GLY A 159 -13.31 -3.17 -9.42
C GLY A 159 -12.63 -3.58 -10.72
N GLU A 160 -12.62 -2.68 -11.69
CA GLU A 160 -11.95 -2.90 -12.98
C GLU A 160 -10.71 -1.99 -13.06
N PHE A 161 -9.59 -2.52 -13.54
CA PHE A 161 -8.42 -1.70 -13.88
C PHE A 161 -8.62 -1.10 -15.28
N THR A 162 -9.40 -0.02 -15.35
CA THR A 162 -9.77 0.64 -16.62
C THR A 162 -8.63 1.52 -17.16
N GLU A 163 -8.75 1.94 -18.42
CA GLU A 163 -7.85 2.95 -19.02
C GLU A 163 -7.87 4.29 -18.26
N GLU A 164 -9.00 4.66 -17.67
CA GLU A 164 -9.12 5.86 -16.83
C GLU A 164 -8.27 5.72 -15.56
N VAL A 165 -8.38 4.59 -14.86
CA VAL A 165 -7.57 4.29 -13.67
C VAL A 165 -6.10 4.23 -14.02
N LEU A 166 -5.74 3.61 -15.14
CA LEU A 166 -4.37 3.59 -15.65
C LEU A 166 -3.83 5.01 -15.86
N THR A 167 -4.61 5.86 -16.55
CA THR A 167 -4.22 7.24 -16.84
C THR A 167 -4.03 8.01 -15.55
N GLU A 168 -4.99 7.95 -14.62
CA GLU A 168 -4.89 8.60 -13.32
C GLU A 168 -3.63 8.15 -12.55
N PHE A 169 -3.33 6.85 -12.57
CA PHE A 169 -2.15 6.33 -11.88
C PHE A 169 -0.84 6.82 -12.50
N THR A 170 -0.75 6.82 -13.82
CA THR A 170 0.49 7.16 -14.53
C THR A 170 0.74 8.66 -14.61
N THR A 171 -0.32 9.49 -14.70
CA THR A 171 -0.21 10.94 -14.90
C THR A 171 -0.45 11.78 -13.65
N THR A 172 -1.02 11.21 -12.59
CA THR A 172 -1.36 11.97 -11.37
C THR A 172 -0.80 11.32 -10.11
N LYS A 173 -1.01 10.01 -9.91
CA LYS A 173 -0.61 9.35 -8.65
C LYS A 173 0.86 8.96 -8.58
N GLN A 174 1.43 8.46 -9.68
CA GLN A 174 2.80 7.91 -9.73
C GLN A 174 3.74 8.68 -10.66
N LEU A 175 3.21 9.47 -11.60
CA LEU A 175 4.03 10.27 -12.54
C LEU A 175 5.12 9.44 -13.21
N THR A 176 4.75 8.27 -13.74
CA THR A 176 5.68 7.31 -14.36
C THR A 176 5.50 7.28 -15.87
N ASN A 177 6.61 7.07 -16.58
CA ASN A 177 6.66 6.84 -18.02
C ASN A 177 7.15 5.42 -18.36
N ASN A 178 7.22 4.52 -17.38
CA ASN A 178 7.68 3.17 -17.59
C ASN A 178 6.73 2.42 -18.54
N PRO A 179 7.22 1.88 -19.67
CA PRO A 179 6.40 1.23 -20.70
C PRO A 179 5.51 0.10 -20.20
N LEU A 180 5.85 -0.55 -19.08
CA LEU A 180 5.00 -1.56 -18.45
C LEU A 180 3.65 -0.99 -18.01
N PHE A 181 3.62 0.25 -17.54
CA PHE A 181 2.44 0.88 -16.93
C PHE A 181 1.74 1.85 -17.89
N VAL A 182 2.47 2.50 -18.80
CA VAL A 182 1.90 3.45 -19.77
C VAL A 182 1.53 2.81 -21.12
N GLY A 183 2.00 1.60 -21.38
CA GLY A 183 1.87 0.92 -22.67
C GLY A 183 3.10 1.18 -23.55
N GLY A 184 3.68 0.11 -24.07
CA GLY A 184 4.86 0.17 -24.93
C GLY A 184 4.52 0.24 -26.42
N PRO A 185 5.52 0.56 -27.28
CA PRO A 185 5.34 0.56 -28.73
C PRO A 185 5.09 -0.83 -29.33
N THR A 186 5.21 -1.90 -28.53
CA THR A 186 5.02 -3.31 -28.92
C THR A 186 3.58 -3.81 -28.82
N ASN A 187 2.60 -2.94 -28.48
CA ASN A 187 1.18 -3.30 -28.37
C ASN A 187 0.85 -4.32 -27.25
N ASP A 188 1.72 -4.48 -26.25
CA ASP A 188 1.37 -5.23 -25.05
C ASP A 188 0.42 -4.39 -24.18
N ASP A 189 -0.63 -5.02 -23.65
CA ASP A 189 -1.57 -4.34 -22.76
C ASP A 189 -0.83 -3.83 -21.51
N PRO A 190 -0.92 -2.53 -21.20
CA PRO A 190 -0.31 -1.99 -20.00
C PRO A 190 -0.89 -2.66 -18.75
N ILE A 191 -0.04 -2.85 -17.75
CA ILE A 191 -0.41 -3.50 -16.49
C ILE A 191 -0.54 -2.48 -15.36
N ALA A 192 -1.29 -2.85 -14.32
CA ALA A 192 -1.45 -2.01 -13.14
C ALA A 192 -0.12 -1.79 -12.43
N HIS A 193 0.11 -0.53 -12.05
CA HIS A 193 1.22 -0.18 -11.16
C HIS A 193 1.06 -0.92 -9.82
N PRO A 194 2.12 -1.47 -9.19
CA PRO A 194 2.01 -2.25 -7.96
C PRO A 194 1.42 -1.45 -6.78
N SER A 195 1.49 -0.11 -6.80
CA SER A 195 0.78 0.71 -5.82
C SER A 195 -0.74 0.65 -5.95
N TRP A 196 -1.30 0.36 -7.13
CA TRP A 196 -2.73 0.07 -7.28
C TRP A 196 -3.11 -1.18 -6.49
N THR A 197 -2.31 -2.25 -6.64
CA THR A 197 -2.47 -3.50 -5.86
C THR A 197 -2.36 -3.23 -4.36
N ALA A 198 -1.36 -2.48 -3.91
CA ALA A 198 -1.21 -2.12 -2.49
C ALA A 198 -2.38 -1.28 -1.95
N GLY A 199 -3.00 -0.46 -2.79
CA GLY A 199 -4.13 0.40 -2.44
C GLY A 199 -5.47 -0.33 -2.27
N TRP A 200 -5.58 -1.60 -2.69
CA TRP A 200 -6.83 -2.37 -2.54
C TRP A 200 -7.26 -2.56 -1.09
N ALA A 201 -6.32 -2.69 -0.16
CA ALA A 201 -6.64 -2.87 1.25
C ALA A 201 -7.42 -1.69 1.84
N GLU A 202 -6.99 -0.45 1.56
CA GLU A 202 -7.68 0.76 1.99
C GLU A 202 -9.04 0.93 1.30
N GLN A 203 -9.14 0.55 0.02
CA GLN A 203 -10.42 0.56 -0.71
C GLN A 203 -11.42 -0.44 -0.12
N LEU A 204 -11.00 -1.66 0.21
CA LEU A 204 -11.84 -2.68 0.83
C LEU A 204 -12.31 -2.27 2.22
N MET A 205 -11.42 -1.67 3.02
CA MET A 205 -11.81 -1.13 4.33
C MET A 205 -12.89 -0.05 4.18
N ARG A 206 -12.70 0.89 3.26
CA ARG A 206 -13.66 1.98 3.01
C ARG A 206 -14.92 1.52 2.28
N HIS A 207 -14.89 0.37 1.61
CA HIS A 207 -16.09 -0.30 1.08
C HIS A 207 -16.98 -0.80 2.22
N ASN A 208 -16.37 -1.28 3.31
CA ASN A 208 -17.09 -1.91 4.42
C ASN A 208 -17.41 -0.96 5.59
N PHE A 209 -16.61 0.08 5.80
CA PHE A 209 -16.72 0.97 6.96
C PHE A 209 -16.59 2.44 6.58
N ASP A 210 -17.22 3.29 7.38
CA ASP A 210 -16.97 4.71 7.40
C ASP A 210 -15.71 4.98 8.23
N VAL A 211 -14.59 5.15 7.51
CA VAL A 211 -13.29 5.48 8.10
C VAL A 211 -12.90 6.87 7.62
N PRO A 212 -13.13 7.94 8.41
CA PRO A 212 -12.88 9.30 7.94
C PRO A 212 -11.40 9.53 7.68
N SER A 213 -10.51 9.04 8.53
CA SER A 213 -9.07 9.15 8.33
C SER A 213 -8.36 7.85 8.64
N SER A 214 -7.41 7.48 7.78
CA SER A 214 -6.54 6.32 7.99
C SER A 214 -5.08 6.64 7.72
N MET A 215 -4.17 5.94 8.43
CA MET A 215 -2.74 6.02 8.20
C MET A 215 -2.15 4.62 8.02
N HIS A 216 -1.76 4.30 6.79
CA HIS A 216 -1.06 3.06 6.46
C HIS A 216 0.29 2.99 7.15
N THR A 217 0.55 1.90 7.88
CA THR A 217 1.78 1.75 8.69
C THR A 217 2.69 0.62 8.23
N ARG A 218 2.11 -0.46 7.69
CA ARG A 218 2.87 -1.63 7.21
C ARG A 218 2.04 -2.41 6.21
N SER A 219 2.72 -3.06 5.26
CA SER A 219 2.12 -4.11 4.46
C SER A 219 3.09 -5.25 4.16
N ARG A 220 2.49 -6.41 3.90
CA ARG A 220 3.09 -7.57 3.25
C ARG A 220 2.30 -7.83 1.98
N ILE A 221 2.96 -8.12 0.87
CA ILE A 221 2.33 -8.35 -0.44
C ILE A 221 3.03 -9.53 -1.11
N GLN A 222 2.28 -10.55 -1.49
CA GLN A 222 2.70 -11.61 -2.40
C GLN A 222 2.01 -11.38 -3.75
N HIS A 223 2.79 -11.28 -4.81
CA HIS A 223 2.30 -11.21 -6.19
C HIS A 223 2.24 -12.62 -6.80
N HIS A 224 1.16 -12.89 -7.54
CA HIS A 224 0.90 -14.14 -8.26
C HIS A 224 0.63 -13.93 -9.76
N ALA A 225 0.16 -12.75 -10.14
CA ALA A 225 -0.03 -12.36 -11.52
C ALA A 225 0.05 -10.84 -11.69
N VAL A 226 0.36 -10.40 -12.92
CA VAL A 226 0.16 -9.00 -13.33
C VAL A 226 -1.32 -8.74 -13.61
N ILE A 227 -1.70 -7.47 -13.66
CA ILE A 227 -3.09 -7.03 -13.86
C ILE A 227 -3.14 -6.18 -15.13
N PRO A 228 -3.41 -6.76 -16.32
CA PRO A 228 -3.59 -5.99 -17.54
C PRO A 228 -4.76 -4.99 -17.47
N SER A 229 -4.71 -3.93 -18.27
CA SER A 229 -5.84 -3.03 -18.51
C SER A 229 -7.10 -3.81 -18.91
N GLY A 230 -8.27 -3.41 -18.40
CA GLY A 230 -9.55 -4.09 -18.56
C GLY A 230 -9.75 -5.31 -17.67
N THR A 231 -8.81 -5.63 -16.78
CA THR A 231 -8.98 -6.75 -15.85
C THR A 231 -10.00 -6.41 -14.77
N ASN A 232 -11.02 -7.25 -14.65
CA ASN A 232 -11.90 -7.29 -13.49
C ASN A 232 -11.20 -7.98 -12.32
N VAL A 233 -11.13 -7.28 -11.19
CA VAL A 233 -10.50 -7.74 -9.95
C VAL A 233 -11.55 -7.79 -8.85
N ILE A 234 -11.59 -8.92 -8.14
CA ILE A 234 -12.40 -9.13 -6.95
C ILE A 234 -11.46 -9.15 -5.75
N GLY A 235 -11.73 -8.30 -4.77
CA GLY A 235 -11.02 -8.26 -3.50
C GLY A 235 -11.92 -8.71 -2.36
N GLY A 236 -11.43 -9.63 -1.54
CA GLY A 236 -12.02 -9.97 -0.24
C GLY A 236 -11.02 -9.69 0.87
N ALA A 237 -11.50 -9.55 2.11
CA ALA A 237 -10.65 -9.32 3.26
C ALA A 237 -11.10 -10.13 4.48
N HIS A 238 -10.14 -10.54 5.31
CA HIS A 238 -10.34 -11.23 6.58
C HIS A 238 -9.71 -10.42 7.72
N ILE A 239 -10.49 -10.06 8.75
CA ILE A 239 -9.96 -9.31 9.89
C ILE A 239 -9.15 -10.24 10.78
N VAL A 240 -7.85 -9.95 10.96
CA VAL A 240 -6.97 -10.72 11.83
C VAL A 240 -7.04 -10.21 13.26
N GLU A 241 -6.85 -8.90 13.46
CA GLU A 241 -6.86 -8.28 14.78
C GLU A 241 -7.22 -6.79 14.69
N ALA A 242 -7.75 -6.26 15.78
CA ALA A 242 -7.90 -4.82 16.01
C ALA A 242 -7.46 -4.50 17.43
N TYR A 243 -6.67 -3.44 17.60
CA TYR A 243 -6.03 -3.15 18.88
C TYR A 243 -5.70 -1.68 19.05
N GLU A 244 -5.47 -1.27 20.30
CA GLU A 244 -4.94 0.05 20.61
C GLU A 244 -3.41 -0.02 20.83
N ARG A 245 -2.68 0.99 20.31
CA ARG A 245 -1.26 1.18 20.63
C ARG A 245 -0.92 2.67 20.61
N LYS A 246 -0.36 3.18 21.72
CA LYS A 246 -0.04 4.62 21.89
C LYS A 246 -1.27 5.50 21.59
N ALA A 247 -2.44 5.13 22.12
CA ALA A 247 -3.75 5.75 21.90
C ALA A 247 -4.29 5.73 20.45
N HIS A 248 -3.54 5.20 19.48
CA HIS A 248 -4.05 4.97 18.12
C HIS A 248 -4.79 3.64 18.06
N HIS A 249 -5.88 3.58 17.29
CA HIS A 249 -6.57 2.31 17.03
C HIS A 249 -6.12 1.77 15.68
N PHE A 250 -5.65 0.52 15.69
CA PHE A 250 -5.13 -0.20 14.55
C PHE A 250 -6.08 -1.32 14.16
N VAL A 251 -6.16 -1.59 12.85
CA VAL A 251 -6.70 -2.83 12.32
C VAL A 251 -5.63 -3.50 11.47
N HIS A 252 -5.57 -4.82 11.58
CA HIS A 252 -4.78 -5.70 10.74
C HIS A 252 -5.71 -6.72 10.10
N PHE A 253 -5.64 -6.81 8.78
CA PHE A 253 -6.46 -7.70 7.99
C PHE A 253 -5.68 -8.22 6.79
N ASP A 254 -6.04 -9.42 6.37
CA ASP A 254 -5.52 -10.07 5.18
C ASP A 254 -6.48 -9.86 4.01
N VAL A 255 -5.93 -9.70 2.82
CA VAL A 255 -6.66 -9.43 1.58
C VAL A 255 -6.27 -10.48 0.55
N LEU A 256 -7.26 -10.96 -0.19
CA LEU A 256 -7.08 -11.77 -1.38
C LEU A 256 -7.65 -11.02 -2.59
N LEU A 257 -6.84 -10.87 -3.63
CA LEU A 257 -7.27 -10.36 -4.93
C LEU A 257 -7.30 -11.50 -5.94
N GLN A 258 -8.41 -11.62 -6.67
CA GLN A 258 -8.61 -12.59 -7.73
C GLN A 258 -9.13 -11.92 -9.00
N ASP A 259 -8.87 -12.52 -10.16
CA ASP A 259 -9.51 -12.12 -11.40
C ASP A 259 -10.93 -12.71 -11.54
N GLY A 260 -11.62 -12.34 -12.62
CA GLY A 260 -12.97 -12.87 -12.93
C GLY A 260 -13.04 -14.40 -13.16
N LEU A 261 -11.91 -15.10 -13.21
CA LEU A 261 -11.83 -16.57 -13.30
C LEU A 261 -11.41 -17.20 -11.96
N ALA A 262 -11.44 -16.43 -10.86
CA ALA A 262 -11.01 -16.83 -9.52
C ALA A 262 -9.53 -17.27 -9.43
N ARG A 263 -8.67 -16.75 -10.31
CA ARG A 263 -7.21 -16.95 -10.22
C ARG A 263 -6.63 -15.89 -9.31
N ASP A 264 -5.75 -16.30 -8.40
CA ASP A 264 -5.08 -15.39 -7.48
C ASP A 264 -4.18 -14.41 -8.24
N ILE A 265 -4.37 -13.13 -7.92
CA ILE A 265 -3.55 -12.02 -8.41
C ILE A 265 -2.52 -11.63 -7.36
N ALA A 266 -2.98 -11.44 -6.12
CA ALA A 266 -2.13 -11.06 -5.00
C ALA A 266 -2.78 -11.43 -3.66
N GLN A 267 -1.94 -11.63 -2.65
CA GLN A 267 -2.34 -11.68 -1.25
C GLN A 267 -1.62 -10.58 -0.47
N LEU A 268 -2.33 -9.91 0.44
CA LEU A 268 -1.77 -8.82 1.22
C LEU A 268 -2.11 -8.98 2.70
N SER A 269 -1.19 -8.60 3.59
CA SER A 269 -1.51 -8.25 4.97
C SER A 269 -1.35 -6.75 5.11
N HIS A 270 -2.30 -6.09 5.74
CA HIS A 270 -2.31 -4.64 5.82
C HIS A 270 -2.53 -4.17 7.25
N TRP A 271 -1.67 -3.27 7.73
CA TRP A 271 -1.80 -2.62 9.03
C TRP A 271 -2.02 -1.14 8.84
N THR A 272 -3.17 -0.65 9.29
CA THR A 272 -3.52 0.77 9.22
C THR A 272 -4.07 1.25 10.54
N ILE A 273 -3.81 2.52 10.85
CA ILE A 273 -4.47 3.24 11.92
C ILE A 273 -5.81 3.70 11.37
N PHE A 274 -6.92 3.29 11.96
CA PHE A 274 -8.27 3.75 11.58
C PHE A 274 -8.82 4.82 12.54
N LYS A 275 -8.20 5.01 13.72
CA LYS A 275 -8.38 6.17 14.58
C LYS A 275 -7.03 6.73 14.99
N ILE A 276 -6.73 7.94 14.51
CA ILE A 276 -5.48 8.63 14.84
C ILE A 276 -5.67 9.33 16.19
N ALA A 277 -4.78 9.05 17.15
CA ALA A 277 -4.76 9.75 18.42
C ALA A 277 -4.44 11.23 18.22
N THR A 278 -5.17 12.10 18.89
CA THR A 278 -4.87 13.52 19.03
C THR A 278 -3.56 13.74 19.79
N SER A 279 -2.98 14.93 19.68
CA SER A 279 -1.77 15.29 20.46
C SER A 279 -1.99 15.17 21.98
N GLU A 280 -3.19 15.46 22.47
CA GLU A 280 -3.57 15.33 23.88
C GLU A 280 -3.66 13.85 24.30
N GLU A 281 -4.36 13.01 23.54
CA GLU A 281 -4.45 11.57 23.81
C GLU A 281 -3.07 10.91 23.85
N ARG A 282 -2.16 11.28 22.93
CA ARG A 282 -0.78 10.76 22.92
C ARG A 282 0.02 11.20 24.15
N ALA A 283 -0.13 12.44 24.61
CA ALA A 283 0.56 12.95 25.78
C ALA A 283 0.15 12.21 27.07
N ASN A 284 -1.10 11.75 27.15
CA ASN A 284 -1.64 11.04 28.32
C ASN A 284 -1.17 9.58 28.46
N VAL A 285 -0.56 9.01 27.41
CA VAL A 285 -0.05 7.62 27.40
C VAL A 285 1.48 7.56 27.25
N SER A 286 2.16 8.72 27.32
CA SER A 286 3.61 8.89 27.16
C SER A 286 4.40 8.57 28.43
#